data_AF-A0AAX6HPW8-F1
#
_entry.id   AF-A0AAX6HPW8-F1
#
_cell.length_a   1.000
_cell.length_b   1.000
_cell.length_c   1.000
_cell.angle_alpha   90.00
_cell.angle_beta   90.00
_cell.angle_gamma   90.00
#
_symmetry.space_group_name_H-M   'P 1'
#
loop_
_entity.id
_entity.type
_entity.pdbx_description
1 polymer ?
#
loop_
_entity_poly.entity_id
_entity_poly.type
_entity_poly.pdbx_seq_one_letter_code
_entity_poly.pdbx_strand_id
1 'polypeptide(L)'
;MAAARILLRRSPAAAASRISSRLILNQTHSSSASSEKKKESKTKTFSIYRWNPDSPSKPELRNYEIDLNDCGPMVLDALIKIKNEVDPTLTFRRSCREGICGSCAMNIDGDNGLACLTKIKSDGGGAGASTIAPLPHMYVVKDLVVDMTNFYNQYKSVEPWLKRKDAKPEGGKEVLQSKKDRAKLDGMYECILCACCSTSCPSYWWNPETYLGPAALLHANRWIQDSRDQYTKERLEAINDEFKLYRCHTIMNCAHACPKGLNPAKQIESIKKLQLKQ
;
A
#
# COMPACT_ATOMS: atom_id res chain seq x y z
N MET A 1 -4.84 70.18 -35.50
CA MET A 1 -4.31 70.71 -34.23
C MET A 1 -3.22 69.75 -33.76
N ALA A 2 -1.93 69.93 -34.11
CA ALA A 2 -1.02 70.98 -33.66
C ALA A 2 -1.10 71.17 -32.13
N ALA A 3 -0.05 71.04 -31.31
CA ALA A 3 1.37 71.18 -31.60
C ALA A 3 2.25 70.51 -30.53
N ALA A 4 3.33 69.88 -30.97
CA ALA A 4 4.58 69.79 -30.22
C ALA A 4 5.35 71.11 -30.36
N ARG A 5 6.10 71.51 -29.33
CA ARG A 5 7.11 72.58 -29.39
C ARG A 5 8.33 72.17 -28.55
N ILE A 6 9.51 71.96 -29.16
CA ILE A 6 10.63 72.93 -29.40
C ILE A 6 11.63 72.88 -28.21
N LEU A 7 12.97 72.83 -28.31
CA LEU A 7 13.95 72.85 -29.42
C LEU A 7 15.40 72.62 -28.86
N LEU A 8 16.31 72.24 -29.78
CA LEU A 8 17.76 72.56 -29.85
C LEU A 8 18.73 71.84 -28.87
N ARG A 9 19.92 71.36 -29.27
CA ARG A 9 20.95 72.08 -30.04
C ARG A 9 22.12 71.17 -30.51
N ARG A 10 22.54 71.37 -31.78
CA ARG A 10 23.90 71.40 -32.38
C ARG A 10 24.90 70.21 -32.34
N SER A 11 25.36 69.86 -33.56
CA SER A 11 26.57 69.13 -34.00
C SER A 11 27.90 69.86 -33.67
N PRO A 12 29.08 69.45 -34.20
CA PRO A 12 29.83 68.18 -34.11
C PRO A 12 31.33 68.39 -33.68
N ALA A 13 32.11 67.30 -33.71
CA ALA A 13 33.56 67.22 -34.03
C ALA A 13 34.60 66.98 -32.90
N ALA A 14 35.34 65.88 -33.13
CA ALA A 14 36.77 65.61 -32.94
C ALA A 14 37.39 65.62 -31.53
N ALA A 15 37.89 64.45 -31.10
CA ALA A 15 39.18 64.35 -30.41
C ALA A 15 39.78 62.93 -30.50
N ALA A 16 40.95 62.88 -31.14
CA ALA A 16 42.03 61.92 -31.17
C ALA A 16 41.99 60.66 -30.27
N SER A 17 42.29 59.53 -30.94
CA SER A 17 42.85 58.29 -30.39
C SER A 17 44.09 58.53 -29.54
N ARG A 18 44.12 57.95 -28.34
CA ARG A 18 45.36 57.57 -27.64
C ARG A 18 45.23 56.14 -27.14
N ILE A 19 46.04 55.29 -27.74
CA ILE A 19 46.31 53.91 -27.36
C ILE A 19 46.91 53.93 -25.94
N SER A 20 46.31 53.18 -25.02
CA SER A 20 46.91 52.93 -23.71
C SER A 20 46.96 51.42 -23.50
N SER A 21 48.17 50.90 -23.57
CA SER A 21 48.55 49.50 -23.40
C SER A 21 48.13 49.01 -22.01
N ARG A 22 47.12 48.13 -21.94
CA ARG A 22 46.82 47.40 -20.71
C ARG A 22 47.58 46.08 -20.69
N LEU A 23 48.44 45.94 -19.69
CA LEU A 23 49.14 44.71 -19.32
C LEU A 23 48.13 43.55 -19.19
N ILE A 24 48.43 42.45 -19.87
CA ILE A 24 47.73 41.17 -19.71
C ILE A 24 48.26 40.53 -18.42
N LEU A 25 47.43 40.51 -17.38
CA LEU A 25 47.61 39.64 -16.23
C LEU A 25 47.04 38.26 -16.59
N ASN A 26 47.93 37.28 -16.75
CA ASN A 26 47.56 35.87 -16.84
C ASN A 26 46.84 35.45 -15.56
N GLN A 27 45.51 35.31 -15.64
CA GLN A 27 44.76 34.59 -14.61
C GLN A 27 44.94 33.10 -14.85
N THR A 28 45.71 32.46 -13.98
CA THR A 28 45.72 31.00 -13.83
C THR A 28 44.33 30.55 -13.38
N HIS A 29 43.62 29.84 -14.25
CA HIS A 29 42.42 29.10 -13.85
C HIS A 29 42.83 27.96 -12.91
N SER A 30 42.76 28.22 -11.61
CA SER A 30 42.74 27.16 -10.61
C SER A 30 41.40 26.44 -10.72
N SER A 31 41.41 25.20 -11.20
CA SER A 31 40.25 24.31 -11.11
C SER A 31 40.03 23.97 -9.64
N SER A 32 39.16 24.71 -8.96
CA SER A 32 38.64 24.28 -7.68
C SER A 32 37.81 23.03 -7.93
N ALA A 33 38.39 21.86 -7.67
CA ALA A 33 37.64 20.63 -7.49
C ALA A 33 36.59 20.90 -6.42
N SER A 34 35.32 20.95 -6.83
CA SER A 34 34.20 20.95 -5.90
C SER A 34 34.26 19.63 -5.14
N SER A 35 34.75 19.67 -3.90
CA SER A 35 34.60 18.55 -2.99
C SER A 35 33.11 18.35 -2.79
N GLU A 36 32.56 17.29 -3.40
CA GLU A 36 31.24 16.80 -3.03
C GLU A 36 31.29 16.51 -1.53
N LYS A 37 30.64 17.37 -0.72
CA LYS A 37 30.43 17.08 0.69
C LYS A 37 29.64 15.78 0.76
N LYS A 38 30.32 14.68 1.06
CA LYS A 38 29.73 13.36 1.29
C LYS A 38 28.66 13.55 2.38
N LYS A 39 27.39 13.44 1.98
CA LYS A 39 26.25 13.55 2.90
C LYS A 39 26.44 12.48 3.98
N GLU A 40 26.30 12.86 5.25
CA GLU A 40 26.51 11.95 6.37
C GLU A 40 25.55 10.75 6.25
N SER A 41 26.10 9.52 6.27
CA SER A 41 25.36 8.27 6.07
C SER A 41 24.23 8.16 7.10
N LYS A 42 22.99 8.01 6.63
CA LYS A 42 21.84 7.84 7.52
C LYS A 42 21.46 6.37 7.52
N THR A 43 22.24 5.57 8.24
CA THR A 43 22.05 4.12 8.28
C THR A 43 20.82 3.73 9.11
N LYS A 44 20.01 2.81 8.58
CA LYS A 44 18.88 2.18 9.27
C LYS A 44 19.00 0.67 9.22
N THR A 45 18.79 0.02 10.35
CA THR A 45 18.75 -1.44 10.45
C THR A 45 17.33 -1.96 10.21
N PHE A 46 17.21 -2.97 9.36
CA PHE A 46 16.00 -3.77 9.15
C PHE A 46 16.25 -5.19 9.67
N SER A 47 15.44 -5.65 10.62
CA SER A 47 15.49 -7.01 11.16
C SER A 47 14.40 -7.84 10.47
N ILE A 48 14.80 -8.71 9.54
CA ILE A 48 13.86 -9.37 8.61
C ILE A 48 13.77 -10.86 8.94
N TYR A 49 12.55 -11.38 9.03
CA TYR A 49 12.28 -12.81 9.14
C TYR A 49 12.82 -13.58 7.94
N ARG A 50 13.62 -14.62 8.21
CA ARG A 50 14.21 -15.51 7.21
C ARG A 50 13.82 -16.96 7.49
N TRP A 51 13.41 -17.65 6.43
CA TRP A 51 13.21 -19.10 6.44
C TRP A 51 13.26 -19.64 5.01
N ASN A 52 13.97 -20.76 4.80
CA ASN A 52 14.15 -21.36 3.48
C ASN A 52 13.68 -22.83 3.48
N PRO A 53 12.67 -23.20 2.66
CA PRO A 53 12.20 -24.59 2.58
C PRO A 53 13.26 -25.54 2.01
N ASP A 54 14.16 -25.04 1.15
CA ASP A 54 15.18 -25.85 0.47
C ASP A 54 16.37 -26.22 1.38
N SER A 55 16.50 -25.52 2.51
CA SER A 55 17.53 -25.74 3.52
C SER A 55 16.93 -25.54 4.90
N PRO A 56 16.14 -26.51 5.40
CA PRO A 56 15.28 -26.33 6.56
C PRO A 56 16.08 -26.09 7.83
N SER A 57 16.15 -24.81 8.24
CA SER A 57 16.62 -24.37 9.56
C SER A 57 15.46 -23.80 10.37
N LYS A 58 15.70 -23.53 11.66
CA LYS A 58 14.77 -22.71 12.43
C LYS A 58 14.67 -21.32 11.80
N PRO A 59 13.48 -20.69 11.77
CA PRO A 59 13.36 -19.30 11.36
C PRO A 59 14.22 -18.38 12.23
N GLU A 60 14.79 -17.36 11.61
CA GLU A 60 15.62 -16.37 12.29
C GLU A 60 15.27 -14.95 11.86
N LEU A 61 15.66 -13.97 12.67
CA LEU A 61 15.70 -12.57 12.27
C LEU A 61 17.11 -12.23 11.80
N ARG A 62 17.24 -11.70 10.59
CA ARG A 62 18.52 -11.24 10.03
C ARG A 62 18.51 -9.73 9.87
N ASN A 63 19.58 -9.10 10.35
CA ASN A 63 19.74 -7.65 10.29
C ASN A 63 20.39 -7.23 8.96
N TYR A 64 19.87 -6.16 8.37
CA TYR A 64 20.42 -5.49 7.19
C TYR A 64 20.53 -4.01 7.46
N GLU A 65 21.70 -3.44 7.19
CA GLU A 65 21.95 -2.01 7.34
C GLU A 65 21.86 -1.31 5.99
N ILE A 66 21.02 -0.28 5.90
CA ILE A 66 20.76 0.44 4.65
C ILE A 66 20.97 1.94 4.88
N ASP A 67 21.77 2.57 4.03
CA ASP A 67 21.89 4.03 3.99
C ASP A 67 20.63 4.63 3.36
N LEU A 68 19.87 5.38 4.17
CA LEU A 68 18.63 6.02 3.75
C LEU A 68 18.86 7.21 2.81
N ASN A 69 20.09 7.72 2.66
CA ASN A 69 20.39 8.73 1.64
C ASN A 69 20.32 8.17 0.22
N ASP A 70 20.52 6.85 0.06
CA ASP A 70 20.53 6.11 -1.21
C ASP A 70 19.40 5.06 -1.26
N CYS A 71 18.29 5.35 -0.59
CA CYS A 71 17.12 4.48 -0.55
C CYS A 71 15.85 5.31 -0.74
N GLY A 72 14.86 4.73 -1.43
CA GLY A 72 13.53 5.31 -1.49
C GLY A 72 12.86 5.37 -0.11
N PRO A 73 11.79 6.16 0.04
CA PRO A 73 11.19 6.48 1.34
C PRO A 73 10.37 5.33 1.95
N MET A 74 10.02 4.30 1.18
CA MET A 74 9.12 3.23 1.60
C MET A 74 9.87 1.97 2.01
N VAL A 75 9.29 1.16 2.90
CA VAL A 75 9.85 -0.13 3.32
C VAL A 75 10.08 -1.05 2.11
N LEU A 76 9.21 -1.01 1.09
CA LEU A 76 9.42 -1.79 -0.14
C LEU A 76 10.70 -1.37 -0.87
N ASP A 77 11.07 -0.09 -0.87
CA ASP A 77 12.29 0.40 -1.51
C ASP A 77 13.52 -0.20 -0.82
N ALA A 78 13.52 -0.25 0.52
CA ALA A 78 14.56 -0.90 1.31
C ALA A 78 14.64 -2.41 1.04
N LEU A 79 13.50 -3.12 0.98
CA LEU A 79 13.48 -4.56 0.67
C LEU A 79 14.04 -4.86 -0.72
N ILE A 80 13.71 -4.03 -1.71
CA ILE A 80 14.25 -4.17 -3.08
C ILE A 80 15.75 -3.88 -3.08
N LYS A 81 16.20 -2.83 -2.39
CA LYS A 81 17.63 -2.49 -2.27
C LYS A 81 18.42 -3.62 -1.62
N ILE A 82 17.95 -4.15 -0.48
CA ILE A 82 18.54 -5.31 0.19
C ILE A 82 18.65 -6.48 -0.79
N LYS A 83 17.57 -6.81 -1.51
CA LYS A 83 17.58 -7.92 -2.46
C LYS A 83 18.56 -7.72 -3.62
N ASN A 84 18.63 -6.51 -4.17
CA ASN A 84 19.43 -6.25 -5.36
C ASN A 84 20.92 -6.11 -5.05
N GLU A 85 21.27 -5.55 -3.90
CA GLU A 85 22.63 -5.08 -3.62
C GLU A 85 23.32 -5.83 -2.47
N VAL A 86 22.55 -6.48 -1.57
CA VAL A 86 23.10 -7.08 -0.35
C VAL A 86 22.87 -8.59 -0.31
N ASP A 87 21.63 -9.05 -0.47
CA ASP A 87 21.23 -10.45 -0.33
C ASP A 87 20.14 -10.83 -1.36
N PRO A 88 20.53 -11.37 -2.54
CA PRO A 88 19.58 -11.77 -3.57
C PRO A 88 18.70 -12.95 -3.18
N THR A 89 18.97 -13.63 -2.05
CA THR A 89 18.15 -14.74 -1.56
C THR A 89 16.88 -14.27 -0.83
N LEU A 90 16.84 -13.01 -0.38
CA LEU A 90 15.67 -12.44 0.29
C LEU A 90 14.44 -12.51 -0.62
N THR A 91 13.37 -13.14 -0.14
CA THR A 91 12.17 -13.40 -0.94
C THR A 91 10.92 -12.73 -0.35
N PHE A 92 10.20 -11.98 -1.19
CA PHE A 92 8.94 -11.31 -0.85
C PHE A 92 8.10 -11.08 -2.11
N ARG A 93 6.78 -10.91 -1.94
CA ARG A 93 5.87 -10.57 -3.05
C ARG A 93 5.75 -9.05 -3.23
N ARG A 94 5.80 -8.59 -4.48
CA ARG A 94 5.55 -7.19 -4.87
C ARG A 94 5.11 -7.10 -6.33
N SER A 95 4.34 -6.06 -6.66
CA SER A 95 3.98 -5.75 -8.05
C SER A 95 3.79 -4.25 -8.29
N CYS A 96 2.66 -3.67 -7.87
CA CYS A 96 2.23 -2.34 -8.32
C CYS A 96 2.97 -1.14 -7.72
N ARG A 97 3.74 -1.29 -6.63
CA ARG A 97 4.45 -0.22 -5.89
C ARG A 97 3.64 1.01 -5.42
N GLU A 98 2.33 1.04 -5.65
CA GLU A 98 1.43 2.16 -5.30
C GLU A 98 0.22 1.75 -4.44
N GLY A 99 0.24 0.53 -3.88
CA GLY A 99 -0.77 0.09 -2.92
C GLY A 99 -2.15 -0.27 -3.49
N ILE A 100 -2.22 -0.71 -4.75
CA ILE A 100 -3.46 -1.16 -5.39
C ILE A 100 -3.58 -2.68 -5.55
N CYS A 101 -2.47 -3.40 -5.73
CA CYS A 101 -2.49 -4.86 -5.98
C CYS A 101 -2.56 -5.74 -4.73
N GLY A 102 -2.24 -5.21 -3.54
CA GLY A 102 -2.23 -5.95 -2.28
C GLY A 102 -1.08 -6.94 -2.07
N SER A 103 -0.19 -7.17 -3.06
CA SER A 103 0.79 -8.26 -2.99
C SER A 103 1.87 -8.14 -1.90
N CYS A 104 2.24 -6.93 -1.50
CA CYS A 104 3.32 -6.67 -0.53
C CYS A 104 2.81 -6.49 0.91
N ALA A 105 1.69 -7.15 1.23
CA ALA A 105 1.16 -7.21 2.57
C ALA A 105 2.09 -8.02 3.49
N MET A 106 2.49 -7.43 4.61
CA MET A 106 3.36 -8.05 5.61
C MET A 106 3.19 -7.35 6.97
N ASN A 107 3.85 -7.87 8.01
CA ASN A 107 3.91 -7.22 9.31
C ASN A 107 5.16 -6.35 9.41
N ILE A 108 5.00 -5.07 9.74
CA ILE A 108 6.05 -4.06 9.80
C ILE A 108 5.95 -3.37 11.15
N ASP A 109 6.98 -3.53 11.99
CA ASP A 109 7.02 -3.03 13.37
C ASP A 109 5.80 -3.45 14.21
N GLY A 110 5.28 -4.66 14.00
CA GLY A 110 4.13 -5.20 14.73
C GLY A 110 2.78 -4.98 14.06
N ASP A 111 2.69 -4.06 13.08
CA ASP A 111 1.44 -3.73 12.39
C ASP A 111 1.39 -4.35 10.98
N ASN A 112 0.22 -4.87 10.60
CA ASN A 112 0.01 -5.32 9.22
C ASN A 112 -0.17 -4.11 8.30
N GLY A 113 0.56 -4.10 7.19
CA GLY A 113 0.48 -3.02 6.20
C GLY A 113 1.04 -3.44 4.84
N LEU A 114 1.02 -2.50 3.89
CA LEU A 114 1.65 -2.70 2.58
C LEU A 114 3.04 -2.06 2.61
N ALA A 115 4.09 -2.84 2.36
CA ALA A 115 5.46 -2.32 2.36
C ALA A 115 5.65 -1.11 1.41
N CYS A 116 4.89 -1.05 0.31
CA CYS A 116 4.94 0.07 -0.64
C CYS A 116 4.26 1.36 -0.17
N LEU A 117 3.46 1.32 0.89
CA LEU A 117 2.81 2.50 1.48
C LEU A 117 3.35 2.84 2.87
N THR A 118 4.10 1.93 3.49
CA THR A 118 4.70 2.15 4.80
C THR A 118 6.00 2.92 4.66
N LYS A 119 6.02 4.17 5.13
CA LYS A 119 7.23 5.00 5.19
C LYS A 119 8.25 4.41 6.14
N ILE A 120 9.52 4.49 5.78
CA ILE A 120 10.63 4.21 6.68
C ILE A 120 10.66 5.32 7.74
N LYS A 121 10.52 4.95 9.01
CA LYS A 121 10.60 5.90 10.13
C LYS A 121 12.03 6.44 10.20
N SER A 122 12.15 7.77 10.09
CA SER A 122 13.41 8.47 9.87
C SER A 122 14.04 9.01 11.17
N ASP A 123 13.32 8.89 12.27
CA ASP A 123 13.54 9.63 13.50
C ASP A 123 14.56 8.81 14.32
N GLY A 124 15.79 9.28 14.57
CA GLY A 124 16.07 10.53 15.26
C GLY A 124 15.98 10.37 16.79
N GLY A 125 16.58 9.31 17.36
CA GLY A 125 16.70 9.14 18.83
C GLY A 125 16.21 7.80 19.41
N GLY A 126 15.58 6.94 18.61
CA GLY A 126 15.29 5.55 19.00
C GLY A 126 16.07 4.59 18.11
N ALA A 127 17.17 4.04 18.62
CA ALA A 127 18.08 3.10 17.93
C ALA A 127 17.47 1.70 17.68
N GLY A 128 16.18 1.63 17.34
CA GLY A 128 15.48 0.38 17.06
C GLY A 128 15.60 -0.03 15.59
N ALA A 129 16.02 -1.26 15.35
CA ALA A 129 15.84 -1.90 14.04
C ALA A 129 14.34 -1.95 13.71
N SER A 130 13.97 -1.73 12.45
CA SER A 130 12.60 -1.97 11.99
C SER A 130 12.41 -3.46 11.73
N THR A 131 11.43 -4.07 12.39
CA THR A 131 11.21 -5.52 12.29
C THR A 131 10.21 -5.82 11.18
N ILE A 132 10.60 -6.65 10.23
CA ILE A 132 9.78 -7.07 9.09
C ILE A 132 9.52 -8.57 9.18
N ALA A 133 8.25 -8.94 9.26
CA ALA A 133 7.81 -10.32 9.37
C ALA A 133 6.69 -10.64 8.37
N PRO A 134 6.42 -11.92 8.07
CA PRO A 134 5.31 -12.32 7.22
C PRO A 134 3.97 -11.93 7.86
N LEU A 135 2.87 -12.07 7.10
CA LEU A 135 1.55 -11.91 7.70
C LEU A 135 1.34 -12.90 8.87
N PRO A 136 0.83 -12.44 10.02
CA PRO A 136 0.78 -13.27 11.23
C PRO A 136 -0.10 -14.52 11.09
N HIS A 137 0.33 -15.60 11.75
CA HIS A 137 -0.42 -16.86 11.87
C HIS A 137 -0.78 -17.52 10.53
N MET A 138 0.09 -17.35 9.53
CA MET A 138 -0.01 -17.98 8.22
C MET A 138 1.14 -18.98 8.04
N TYR A 139 0.92 -20.03 7.25
CA TYR A 139 2.03 -20.91 6.83
C TYR A 139 2.99 -20.14 5.94
N VAL A 140 4.26 -20.11 6.32
CA VAL A 140 5.32 -19.45 5.54
C VAL A 140 5.81 -20.41 4.47
N VAL A 141 5.81 -19.95 3.22
CA VAL A 141 6.36 -20.67 2.06
C VAL A 141 7.85 -20.41 1.92
N LYS A 142 8.31 -19.16 2.09
CA LYS A 142 9.72 -18.75 2.11
C LYS A 142 9.84 -17.30 2.56
N ASP A 143 10.74 -16.99 3.49
CA ASP A 143 10.97 -15.64 4.02
C ASP A 143 9.64 -14.90 4.31
N LEU A 144 9.34 -13.80 3.60
CA LEU A 144 8.14 -12.97 3.80
C LEU A 144 6.93 -13.43 2.97
N VAL A 145 7.02 -14.59 2.33
CA VAL A 145 5.98 -15.16 1.46
C VAL A 145 5.17 -16.18 2.23
N VAL A 146 3.88 -15.92 2.40
CA VAL A 146 2.93 -16.84 3.05
C VAL A 146 2.05 -17.58 2.03
N ASP A 147 1.48 -18.71 2.45
CA ASP A 147 0.44 -19.41 1.69
C ASP A 147 -0.91 -18.68 1.84
N MET A 148 -1.49 -18.27 0.72
CA MET A 148 -2.75 -17.52 0.67
C MET A 148 -3.94 -18.40 0.23
N THR A 149 -3.75 -19.71 0.08
CA THR A 149 -4.74 -20.63 -0.50
C THR A 149 -6.04 -20.64 0.29
N ASN A 150 -5.97 -20.80 1.63
CA ASN A 150 -7.15 -20.78 2.48
C ASN A 150 -7.91 -19.43 2.39
N PHE A 151 -7.18 -18.31 2.44
CA PHE A 151 -7.76 -16.98 2.31
C PHE A 151 -8.55 -16.81 0.99
N TYR A 152 -8.00 -17.26 -0.14
CA TYR A 152 -8.70 -17.20 -1.41
C TYR A 152 -9.87 -18.18 -1.52
N ASN A 153 -9.77 -19.36 -0.91
CA ASN A 153 -10.87 -20.33 -0.86
C ASN A 153 -12.07 -19.77 -0.08
N GLN A 154 -11.83 -19.06 1.03
CA GLN A 154 -12.88 -18.39 1.79
C GLN A 154 -13.48 -17.20 1.03
N TYR A 155 -12.68 -16.45 0.28
CA TYR A 155 -13.22 -15.43 -0.63
C TYR A 155 -14.10 -16.06 -1.73
N LYS A 156 -13.69 -17.19 -2.30
CA LYS A 156 -14.47 -17.91 -3.31
C LYS A 156 -15.78 -18.45 -2.74
N SER A 157 -15.80 -18.92 -1.49
CA SER A 157 -16.97 -19.55 -0.87
C SER A 157 -18.14 -18.61 -0.61
N VAL A 158 -17.90 -17.28 -0.58
CA VAL A 158 -18.98 -16.28 -0.48
C VAL A 158 -19.61 -15.93 -1.85
N GLU A 159 -19.23 -16.66 -2.90
CA GLU A 159 -19.69 -16.52 -4.28
C GLU A 159 -19.64 -15.06 -4.78
N PRO A 160 -18.44 -14.46 -4.91
CA PRO A 160 -18.28 -13.03 -5.06
C PRO A 160 -18.52 -12.52 -6.50
N TRP A 161 -19.65 -12.88 -7.10
CA TRP A 161 -20.13 -12.42 -8.40
C TRP A 161 -21.61 -12.10 -8.35
N LEU A 162 -22.11 -11.34 -9.32
CA LEU A 162 -23.53 -10.94 -9.41
C LEU A 162 -24.40 -12.17 -9.71
N LYS A 163 -25.40 -12.43 -8.87
CA LYS A 163 -26.39 -13.49 -9.10
C LYS A 163 -27.77 -12.89 -9.31
N ARG A 164 -28.43 -13.31 -10.40
CA ARG A 164 -29.78 -12.89 -10.78
C ARG A 164 -30.63 -14.11 -11.13
N LYS A 165 -31.91 -14.05 -10.77
CA LYS A 165 -32.94 -15.04 -11.12
C LYS A 165 -33.56 -14.70 -12.48
N ASP A 166 -33.67 -13.41 -12.79
CA ASP A 166 -34.19 -12.95 -14.07
C ASP A 166 -33.16 -13.09 -15.20
N ALA A 167 -33.66 -13.23 -16.43
CA ALA A 167 -32.84 -13.12 -17.63
C ALA A 167 -32.18 -11.73 -17.74
N LYS A 168 -31.08 -11.66 -18.49
CA LYS A 168 -30.44 -10.37 -18.80
C LYS A 168 -31.44 -9.48 -19.54
N PRO A 169 -31.43 -8.15 -19.31
CA PRO A 169 -32.28 -7.24 -20.06
C PRO A 169 -32.15 -7.42 -21.58
N GLU A 170 -33.27 -7.44 -22.28
CA GLU A 170 -33.30 -7.60 -23.74
C GLU A 170 -32.50 -6.49 -24.45
N GLY A 171 -31.97 -6.83 -25.63
CA GLY A 171 -31.20 -5.90 -26.46
C GLY A 171 -29.87 -5.46 -25.85
N GLY A 172 -29.33 -6.19 -24.87
CA GLY A 172 -28.03 -5.89 -24.26
C GLY A 172 -28.04 -4.66 -23.35
N LYS A 173 -29.22 -4.26 -22.85
CA LYS A 173 -29.36 -3.12 -21.94
C LYS A 173 -28.71 -3.39 -20.58
N GLU A 174 -28.29 -2.31 -19.92
CA GLU A 174 -27.71 -2.35 -18.58
C GLU A 174 -28.75 -2.68 -17.50
N VAL A 175 -28.31 -3.29 -16.40
CA VAL A 175 -29.14 -3.44 -15.19
C VAL A 175 -29.11 -2.11 -14.43
N LEU A 176 -30.27 -1.46 -14.33
CA LEU A 176 -30.39 -0.16 -13.68
C LEU A 176 -30.06 -0.22 -12.18
N GLN A 177 -29.37 0.81 -11.68
CA GLN A 177 -29.07 1.00 -10.27
C GLN A 177 -29.13 2.49 -9.94
N SER A 178 -29.84 2.84 -8.86
CA SER A 178 -29.92 4.24 -8.42
C SER A 178 -28.58 4.69 -7.84
N LYS A 179 -28.29 6.01 -7.89
CA LYS A 179 -27.09 6.57 -7.23
C LYS A 179 -27.06 6.25 -5.73
N LYS A 180 -28.23 6.26 -5.07
CA LYS A 180 -28.38 5.93 -3.65
C LYS A 180 -27.99 4.48 -3.36
N ASP A 181 -28.41 3.54 -4.21
CA ASP A 181 -28.05 2.13 -4.05
C ASP A 181 -26.59 1.86 -4.38
N ARG A 182 -26.06 2.49 -5.43
CA ARG A 182 -24.63 2.40 -5.77
C ARG A 182 -23.74 2.90 -4.62
N ALA A 183 -24.13 3.99 -3.95
CA ALA A 183 -23.37 4.55 -2.83
C ALA A 183 -23.28 3.60 -1.63
N LYS A 184 -24.21 2.63 -1.48
CA LYS A 184 -24.11 1.59 -0.43
C LYS A 184 -22.90 0.69 -0.61
N LEU A 185 -22.34 0.63 -1.82
CA LEU A 185 -21.17 -0.21 -2.13
C LEU A 185 -19.84 0.45 -1.76
N ASP A 186 -19.83 1.78 -1.56
CA ASP A 186 -18.64 2.53 -1.19
C ASP A 186 -18.11 2.08 0.18
N GLY A 187 -16.79 1.94 0.29
CA GLY A 187 -16.13 1.37 1.46
C GLY A 187 -16.15 -0.17 1.50
N MET A 188 -16.50 -0.83 0.39
CA MET A 188 -16.43 -2.28 0.24
C MET A 188 -15.77 -2.73 -1.08
N TYR A 189 -16.14 -2.15 -2.23
CA TYR A 189 -15.58 -2.60 -3.52
C TYR A 189 -14.11 -2.21 -3.72
N GLU A 190 -13.61 -1.26 -2.92
CA GLU A 190 -12.22 -0.77 -2.93
C GLU A 190 -11.25 -1.75 -2.24
N CYS A 191 -11.76 -2.86 -1.68
CA CYS A 191 -10.94 -3.90 -1.07
C CYS A 191 -10.03 -4.54 -2.13
N ILE A 192 -8.73 -4.62 -1.81
CA ILE A 192 -7.68 -5.12 -2.70
C ILE A 192 -7.24 -6.55 -2.37
N LEU A 193 -7.99 -7.27 -1.53
CA LEU A 193 -7.70 -8.67 -1.13
C LEU A 193 -6.28 -8.91 -0.59
N CYS A 194 -5.70 -7.94 0.12
CA CYS A 194 -4.34 -8.02 0.67
C CYS A 194 -4.20 -8.88 1.95
N ALA A 195 -5.30 -9.36 2.51
CA ALA A 195 -5.39 -10.12 3.77
C ALA A 195 -4.92 -9.43 5.07
N CYS A 196 -4.35 -8.21 5.04
CA CYS A 196 -3.89 -7.49 6.26
C CYS A 196 -4.91 -7.52 7.41
N CYS A 197 -6.20 -7.31 7.08
CA CYS A 197 -7.28 -7.27 8.06
C CYS A 197 -7.64 -8.65 8.64
N SER A 198 -7.57 -9.72 7.84
CA SER A 198 -7.84 -11.09 8.32
C SER A 198 -6.69 -11.59 9.18
N THR A 199 -5.45 -11.38 8.74
CA THR A 199 -4.26 -11.81 9.46
C THR A 199 -3.90 -10.89 10.63
N SER A 200 -4.67 -9.83 10.89
CA SER A 200 -4.59 -9.04 12.13
C SER A 200 -5.67 -9.44 13.15
N CYS A 201 -6.59 -10.34 12.79
CA CYS A 201 -7.75 -10.69 13.61
C CYS A 201 -7.47 -11.94 14.45
N PRO A 202 -7.45 -11.84 15.79
CA PRO A 202 -7.21 -13.00 16.65
C PRO A 202 -8.22 -14.14 16.44
N SER A 203 -9.50 -13.83 16.21
CA SER A 203 -10.50 -14.87 15.90
C SER A 203 -10.13 -15.69 14.65
N TYR A 204 -9.48 -15.05 13.66
CA TYR A 204 -9.02 -15.70 12.45
C TYR A 204 -7.74 -16.52 12.68
N TRP A 205 -6.87 -16.10 13.58
CA TRP A 205 -5.71 -16.89 13.99
C TRP A 205 -6.15 -18.22 14.64
N TRP A 206 -7.14 -18.17 15.52
CA TRP A 206 -7.60 -19.35 16.24
C TRP A 206 -8.51 -20.26 15.43
N ASN A 207 -9.24 -19.73 14.45
CA ASN A 207 -10.23 -20.48 13.66
C ASN A 207 -10.11 -20.23 12.15
N PRO A 208 -8.92 -20.35 11.54
CA PRO A 208 -8.69 -19.92 10.16
C PRO A 208 -9.46 -20.75 9.14
N GLU A 209 -9.81 -22.00 9.46
CA GLU A 209 -10.52 -22.91 8.57
C GLU A 209 -12.03 -22.63 8.53
N THR A 210 -12.62 -22.21 9.66
CA THR A 210 -14.07 -22.13 9.85
C THR A 210 -14.60 -20.70 9.93
N TYR A 211 -13.85 -19.77 10.52
CA TYR A 211 -14.19 -18.34 10.48
C TYR A 211 -13.72 -17.72 9.17
N LEU A 212 -14.66 -17.19 8.38
CA LEU A 212 -14.37 -16.61 7.05
C LEU A 212 -13.41 -15.42 7.10
N GLY A 213 -13.36 -14.73 8.25
CA GLY A 213 -12.52 -13.56 8.42
C GLY A 213 -13.11 -12.27 7.83
N PRO A 214 -12.56 -11.12 8.22
CA PRO A 214 -13.09 -9.81 7.86
C PRO A 214 -13.07 -9.51 6.36
N ALA A 215 -12.06 -9.98 5.60
CA ALA A 215 -12.00 -9.67 4.17
C ALA A 215 -13.13 -10.38 3.39
N ALA A 216 -13.32 -11.68 3.62
CA ALA A 216 -14.38 -12.45 2.96
C ALA A 216 -15.77 -11.95 3.38
N LEU A 217 -15.97 -11.63 4.66
CA LEU A 217 -17.25 -11.08 5.15
C LEU A 217 -17.54 -9.67 4.63
N LEU A 218 -16.53 -8.82 4.44
CA LEU A 218 -16.72 -7.54 3.75
C LEU A 218 -17.19 -7.75 2.30
N HIS A 219 -16.59 -8.70 1.58
CA HIS A 219 -17.04 -9.04 0.23
C HIS A 219 -18.43 -9.70 0.20
N ALA A 220 -18.78 -10.51 1.21
CA ALA A 220 -20.14 -11.02 1.35
C ALA A 220 -21.15 -9.87 1.50
N ASN A 221 -20.88 -8.91 2.39
CA ASN A 221 -21.77 -7.75 2.56
C ASN A 221 -21.87 -6.91 1.28
N ARG A 222 -20.76 -6.77 0.53
CA ARG A 222 -20.75 -6.06 -0.76
C ARG A 222 -21.75 -6.62 -1.77
N TRP A 223 -21.99 -7.93 -1.75
CA TRP A 223 -22.98 -8.57 -2.62
C TRP A 223 -24.38 -8.59 -2.01
N ILE A 224 -24.50 -8.80 -0.69
CA ILE A 224 -25.76 -8.69 0.05
C ILE A 224 -26.42 -7.31 -0.14
N GLN A 225 -25.61 -6.25 -0.19
CA GLN A 225 -26.07 -4.87 -0.32
C GLN A 225 -26.25 -4.37 -1.77
N ASP A 226 -25.81 -5.14 -2.79
CA ASP A 226 -25.95 -4.71 -4.18
C ASP A 226 -27.39 -4.89 -4.66
N SER A 227 -28.06 -3.77 -4.96
CA SER A 227 -29.47 -3.77 -5.40
C SER A 227 -29.73 -4.58 -6.68
N ARG A 228 -28.68 -4.95 -7.41
CA ARG A 228 -28.78 -5.74 -8.64
C ARG A 228 -28.73 -7.24 -8.37
N ASP A 229 -28.24 -7.66 -7.21
CA ASP A 229 -28.14 -9.06 -6.80
C ASP A 229 -29.49 -9.53 -6.22
N GLN A 230 -29.93 -10.72 -6.62
CA GLN A 230 -31.25 -11.27 -6.26
C GLN A 230 -31.15 -12.51 -5.35
N TYR A 231 -29.99 -12.71 -4.72
CA TYR A 231 -29.69 -13.84 -3.85
C TYR A 231 -29.37 -13.41 -2.41
N THR A 232 -29.86 -12.23 -1.98
CA THR A 232 -29.58 -11.68 -0.65
C THR A 232 -29.92 -12.66 0.47
N LYS A 233 -31.07 -13.35 0.39
CA LYS A 233 -31.51 -14.32 1.40
C LYS A 233 -30.57 -15.52 1.46
N GLU A 234 -30.29 -16.12 0.31
CA GLU A 234 -29.42 -17.29 0.16
C GLU A 234 -27.99 -16.98 0.61
N ARG A 235 -27.49 -15.76 0.33
CA ARG A 235 -26.17 -15.30 0.79
C ARG A 235 -26.10 -15.13 2.31
N LEU A 236 -27.14 -14.57 2.91
CA LEU A 236 -27.24 -14.43 4.37
C LEU A 236 -27.32 -15.82 5.03
N GLU A 237 -28.13 -16.73 4.52
CA GLU A 237 -28.22 -18.11 5.01
C GLU A 237 -26.87 -18.85 4.92
N ALA A 238 -26.15 -18.72 3.81
CA ALA A 238 -24.87 -19.41 3.58
C ALA A 238 -23.77 -19.07 4.60
N ILE A 239 -23.85 -17.89 5.23
CA ILE A 239 -22.91 -17.40 6.24
C ILE A 239 -23.53 -17.31 7.65
N ASN A 240 -24.81 -17.69 7.81
CA ASN A 240 -25.49 -17.70 9.10
C ASN A 240 -25.09 -18.95 9.91
N ASP A 241 -23.83 -18.98 10.34
CA ASP A 241 -23.22 -20.11 11.03
C ASP A 241 -22.33 -19.61 12.18
N GLU A 242 -22.29 -20.40 13.26
CA GLU A 242 -21.58 -20.09 14.51
C GLU A 242 -20.11 -19.71 14.27
N PHE A 243 -19.47 -20.37 13.30
CA PHE A 243 -18.09 -20.14 12.97
C PHE A 243 -17.91 -19.12 11.87
N LYS A 244 -18.61 -19.27 10.73
CA LYS A 244 -18.41 -18.44 9.54
C LYS A 244 -18.55 -16.95 9.81
N LEU A 245 -19.55 -16.55 10.61
CA LEU A 245 -19.86 -15.16 10.91
C LEU A 245 -19.66 -14.80 12.39
N TYR A 246 -20.09 -15.67 13.31
CA TYR A 246 -20.26 -15.29 14.72
C TYR A 246 -18.99 -15.37 15.57
N ARG A 247 -17.83 -15.80 15.02
CA ARG A 247 -16.52 -15.64 15.68
C ARG A 247 -15.98 -14.21 15.65
N CYS A 248 -16.66 -13.27 15.00
CA CYS A 248 -16.33 -11.86 15.12
C CYS A 248 -16.77 -11.32 16.50
N HIS A 249 -15.81 -11.07 17.39
CA HIS A 249 -16.01 -10.49 18.73
C HIS A 249 -15.69 -9.00 18.80
N THR A 250 -15.79 -8.28 17.66
CA THR A 250 -15.61 -6.81 17.62
C THR A 250 -14.26 -6.35 18.18
N ILE A 251 -13.19 -7.09 17.87
CA ILE A 251 -11.80 -6.76 18.29
C ILE A 251 -11.26 -5.52 17.57
N MET A 252 -11.84 -5.16 16.42
CA MET A 252 -11.52 -3.97 15.62
C MET A 252 -10.14 -3.90 14.95
N ASN A 253 -9.20 -4.80 15.23
CA ASN A 253 -7.90 -4.85 14.52
C ASN A 253 -8.03 -4.80 12.99
N CYS A 254 -9.06 -5.43 12.43
CA CYS A 254 -9.30 -5.45 10.99
C CYS A 254 -9.55 -4.08 10.36
N ALA A 255 -10.15 -3.14 11.11
CA ALA A 255 -10.33 -1.75 10.65
C ALA A 255 -9.03 -0.95 10.78
N HIS A 256 -8.28 -1.13 11.88
CA HIS A 256 -6.98 -0.49 12.08
C HIS A 256 -5.93 -0.93 11.04
N ALA A 257 -5.87 -2.22 10.73
CA ALA A 257 -4.90 -2.79 9.82
C ALA A 257 -5.21 -2.57 8.33
N CYS A 258 -6.35 -1.95 7.97
CA CYS A 258 -6.74 -1.83 6.57
C CYS A 258 -5.93 -0.71 5.88
N PRO A 259 -5.03 -1.02 4.92
CA PRO A 259 -4.21 -0.01 4.25
C PRO A 259 -5.02 0.90 3.30
N LYS A 260 -6.29 0.55 3.05
CA LYS A 260 -7.22 1.33 2.23
C LYS A 260 -8.21 2.14 3.07
N GLY A 261 -8.11 2.11 4.41
CA GLY A 261 -9.02 2.83 5.31
C GLY A 261 -10.46 2.29 5.28
N LEU A 262 -10.67 1.04 4.85
CA LEU A 262 -11.98 0.40 4.89
C LEU A 262 -12.30 -0.05 6.32
N ASN A 263 -13.59 -0.29 6.58
CA ASN A 263 -14.04 -0.75 7.89
C ASN A 263 -14.76 -2.11 7.80
N PRO A 264 -14.01 -3.23 7.70
CA PRO A 264 -14.60 -4.57 7.67
C PRO A 264 -15.46 -4.89 8.90
N ALA A 265 -15.08 -4.39 10.09
CA ALA A 265 -15.86 -4.61 11.32
C ALA A 265 -17.29 -4.07 11.19
N LYS A 266 -17.44 -2.84 10.66
CA LYS A 266 -18.75 -2.24 10.37
C LYS A 266 -19.57 -3.07 9.38
N GLN A 267 -18.92 -3.69 8.39
CA GLN A 267 -19.62 -4.54 7.42
C GLN A 267 -20.08 -5.86 8.04
N ILE A 268 -19.28 -6.45 8.92
CA ILE A 268 -19.69 -7.65 9.68
C ILE A 268 -20.87 -7.31 10.60
N GLU A 269 -20.83 -6.17 11.28
CA GLU A 269 -21.95 -5.70 12.10
C GLU A 269 -23.23 -5.49 11.26
N SER A 270 -23.09 -4.91 10.06
CA SER A 270 -24.19 -4.76 9.10
C SER A 270 -24.82 -6.11 8.73
N ILE A 271 -24.00 -7.13 8.44
CA ILE A 271 -24.51 -8.49 8.19
C ILE A 271 -25.29 -9.00 9.40
N LYS A 272 -24.71 -8.92 10.60
CA LYS A 272 -25.37 -9.40 11.83
C LYS A 272 -26.72 -8.71 12.06
N LYS A 273 -26.82 -7.40 11.81
CA LYS A 273 -28.10 -6.66 11.88
C LYS A 273 -29.12 -7.11 10.86
N LEU A 274 -28.69 -7.52 9.66
CA LEU A 274 -29.58 -8.09 8.65
C LEU A 274 -30.08 -9.48 9.05
N GLN A 275 -29.22 -10.32 9.64
CA GLN A 275 -29.63 -11.64 10.15
C GLN A 275 -30.76 -11.54 11.19
N LEU A 276 -30.72 -10.53 12.07
CA LEU A 276 -31.75 -10.31 13.08
C LEU A 276 -33.09 -9.80 12.54
N LYS A 277 -33.13 -9.34 11.29
CA LYS A 277 -34.34 -8.77 10.65
C LYS A 277 -35.03 -9.76 9.69
N GLN A 278 -34.45 -10.95 9.51
CA GLN A 278 -35.04 -12.00 8.69
C GLN A 278 -36.23 -12.67 9.38
#